data_AF-A0AAE1QAD5-F1
#
_entry.id   AF-A0AAE1QAD5-F1
#
_cell.length_a   1.000
_cell.length_b   1.000
_cell.length_c   1.000
_cell.angle_alpha   90.00
_cell.angle_beta   90.00
_cell.angle_gamma   90.00
#
_symmetry.space_group_name_H-M   'P 1'
#
loop_
_entity.id
_entity.type
_entity.pdbx_description
1 polymer ?
#
loop_
_entity_poly.entity_id
_entity_poly.type
_entity_poly.pdbx_seq_one_letter_code
_entity_poly.pdbx_strand_id
1 'polypeptide(L)'
;MSLGPLVRTAVRTEAVDFTDPILIDRMIILAGNGSPEVDPWGFMLPLTPVVWLAFFSSLLFLLSSVYLLVFFIWLKDTCQITQLGDISFAYVRVLLQQGKDFFHVYPNNCPT
;
A
#
# COMPACT_ATOMS: atom_id res chain seq x y z
N MET A 1 6.06 33.88 57.21
CA MET A 1 5.38 33.61 55.93
C MET A 1 6.45 33.36 54.88
N SER A 2 6.43 32.21 54.21
CA SER A 2 7.34 31.89 53.11
C SER A 2 6.50 31.74 51.84
N LEU A 3 6.92 32.39 50.75
CA LEU A 3 6.25 32.30 49.44
C LEU A 3 7.17 31.53 48.48
N GLY A 4 6.63 30.49 47.85
CA GLY A 4 7.33 29.70 46.86
C GLY A 4 6.42 28.62 46.25
N PRO A 5 6.84 27.98 45.14
CA PRO A 5 6.09 26.90 44.52
C PRO A 5 6.17 25.64 45.40
N LEU A 6 5.23 25.53 46.34
CA LEU A 6 5.12 24.41 47.26
C LEU A 6 3.98 23.50 46.81
N VAL A 7 4.32 22.25 46.50
CA VAL A 7 3.34 21.22 46.20
C VAL A 7 2.61 20.84 47.49
N ARG A 8 1.28 20.94 47.48
CA ARG A 8 0.41 20.47 48.57
C ARG A 8 0.39 18.95 48.58
N THR A 9 0.98 18.35 49.61
CA THR A 9 0.93 16.90 49.84
C THR A 9 0.28 16.61 51.20
N ALA A 10 -0.44 15.49 51.33
CA ALA A 10 -1.19 15.15 52.54
C ALA A 10 -0.32 15.18 53.82
N VAL A 11 0.91 14.69 53.72
CA VAL A 11 1.89 14.68 54.82
C VAL A 11 2.32 16.08 55.24
N ARG A 12 2.38 17.04 54.30
CA ARG A 12 2.80 18.41 54.60
C ARG A 12 1.64 19.25 55.15
N THR A 13 0.41 18.96 54.75
CA THR A 13 -0.79 19.65 55.25
C THR A 13 -1.10 19.36 56.71
N GLU A 14 -0.55 18.30 57.29
CA GLU A 14 -0.66 18.02 58.73
C GLU A 14 0.29 18.86 59.58
N ALA A 15 1.42 19.31 59.00
CA ALA A 15 2.45 20.05 59.72
C ALA A 15 2.30 21.58 59.59
N VAL A 16 1.63 22.07 58.53
CA VAL A 16 1.50 23.51 58.23
C VAL A 16 0.14 23.78 57.58
N ASP A 17 -0.46 24.93 57.92
CA ASP A 17 -1.71 25.39 57.33
C ASP A 17 -1.45 26.08 55.97
N PHE A 18 -2.17 25.66 54.92
CA PHE A 18 -2.00 26.16 53.55
C PHE A 18 -3.24 26.93 53.08
N THR A 19 -3.03 28.11 52.50
CA THR A 19 -4.08 28.87 51.79
C THR A 19 -4.40 28.27 50.42
N ASP A 20 -5.48 28.73 49.79
CA ASP A 20 -5.87 28.27 48.45
C ASP A 20 -4.74 28.41 47.41
N PRO A 21 -4.55 27.42 46.54
CA PRO A 21 -3.44 27.41 45.59
C PRO A 21 -3.66 28.43 44.47
N ILE A 22 -2.65 29.25 44.22
CA ILE A 22 -2.63 30.23 43.11
C ILE A 22 -2.19 29.58 41.79
N LEU A 23 -1.40 28.49 41.87
CA LEU A 23 -0.85 27.76 40.73
C LEU A 23 -1.25 26.28 40.80
N ILE A 24 -1.83 25.76 39.72
CA ILE A 24 -2.13 24.33 39.55
C ILE A 24 -1.05 23.74 38.65
N ASP A 25 -0.11 23.01 39.24
CA ASP A 25 0.93 22.30 38.49
C ASP A 25 0.39 20.94 38.01
N ARG A 26 0.51 20.68 36.71
CA ARG A 26 0.13 19.40 36.08
C ARG A 26 1.40 18.73 35.58
N MET A 27 1.65 17.51 36.04
CA MET A 27 2.74 16.69 35.51
C MET A 27 2.42 16.32 34.06
N ILE A 28 3.22 16.82 33.13
CA ILE A 28 3.18 16.42 31.72
C ILE A 28 4.46 15.66 31.43
N ILE A 29 4.33 14.44 30.89
CA ILE A 29 5.47 13.64 30.45
C ILE A 29 5.91 14.20 29.10
N LEU A 30 7.00 14.98 29.11
CA LEU A 30 7.69 15.42 27.90
C LEU A 30 8.60 14.28 27.41
N ALA A 31 7.99 13.25 26.83
CA ALA A 31 8.76 12.24 26.10
C ALA A 31 9.15 12.85 24.74
N GLY A 32 10.46 12.90 24.45
CA GLY A 32 10.92 13.24 23.11
C GLY A 32 10.37 12.21 22.13
N ASN A 33 9.58 12.66 21.16
CA ASN A 33 9.20 11.81 20.05
C ASN A 33 10.49 11.47 19.31
N GLY A 34 10.96 10.22 19.44
CA GLY A 34 12.12 9.75 18.67
C GLY A 34 11.91 10.06 17.19
N SER A 35 12.98 10.41 16.48
CA SER A 35 12.90 10.66 15.04
C SER A 35 12.15 9.49 14.38
N PRO A 36 11.04 9.72 13.66
CA PRO A 36 10.38 8.65 12.94
C PRO A 36 11.35 8.15 11.87
N GLU A 37 11.97 6.99 12.12
CA GLU A 37 12.76 6.28 11.12
C GLU A 37 11.79 5.87 10.02
N VAL A 38 11.73 6.66 8.95
CA VAL A 38 10.92 6.34 7.77
C VAL A 38 11.63 5.18 7.09
N ASP A 39 11.13 3.96 7.24
CA ASP A 39 11.60 2.80 6.49
C ASP A 39 10.97 2.81 5.09
N PRO A 40 11.70 3.20 4.03
CA PRO A 40 11.17 3.23 2.67
C PRO A 40 10.88 1.82 2.12
N TRP A 41 11.35 0.76 2.79
CA TRP A 41 11.15 -0.64 2.40
C TRP A 41 10.02 -1.32 3.18
N GLY A 42 9.31 -0.58 4.05
CA GLY A 42 8.17 -1.11 4.81
C GLY A 42 7.02 -1.66 3.95
N PHE A 43 6.96 -1.31 2.66
CA PHE A 43 5.98 -1.86 1.71
C PHE A 43 6.24 -3.34 1.36
N MET A 44 7.46 -3.85 1.59
CA MET A 44 7.81 -5.25 1.34
C MET A 44 7.43 -6.16 2.52
N LEU A 45 7.24 -5.62 3.74
CA LEU A 45 6.85 -6.38 4.93
C LEU A 45 5.54 -7.18 4.78
N PRO A 46 4.47 -6.64 4.15
CA PRO A 46 3.26 -7.42 3.90
C PRO A 46 3.36 -8.32 2.64
N LEU A 47 4.35 -8.11 1.76
CA LEU A 47 4.61 -8.98 0.60
C LEU A 47 5.43 -10.20 1.06
N THR A 48 4.80 -11.07 1.83
CA THR A 48 5.35 -12.38 2.18
C THR A 48 5.80 -13.10 0.89
N PRO A 49 6.93 -13.84 0.85
CA PRO A 49 7.41 -14.57 -0.34
C PRO A 49 6.34 -15.47 -0.99
N VAL A 50 5.34 -15.87 -0.22
CA VAL A 50 4.15 -16.60 -0.68
C VAL A 50 3.33 -15.80 -1.71
N VAL A 51 3.17 -14.49 -1.53
CA VAL A 51 2.42 -13.63 -2.47
C VAL A 51 3.15 -13.53 -3.81
N TRP A 52 4.49 -13.41 -3.76
CA TRP A 52 5.32 -13.45 -4.96
C TRP A 52 5.21 -14.80 -5.69
N LEU A 53 5.29 -15.90 -4.95
CA LEU A 53 5.11 -17.24 -5.53
C LEU A 53 3.72 -17.42 -6.14
N ALA A 54 2.67 -16.95 -5.48
CA ALA A 54 1.31 -17.01 -5.99
C ALA A 54 1.15 -16.15 -7.27
N PHE A 55 1.76 -14.97 -7.30
CA PHE A 55 1.75 -14.09 -8.46
C PHE A 55 2.47 -14.73 -9.66
N PHE A 56 3.70 -15.22 -9.47
CA PHE A 56 4.45 -15.91 -10.53
C PHE A 56 3.74 -17.19 -10.98
N SER A 57 3.17 -17.96 -10.04
CA SER A 57 2.42 -19.17 -10.35
C SER A 57 1.18 -18.89 -11.18
N SER A 58 0.38 -17.88 -10.81
CA SER A 58 -0.79 -17.43 -11.57
C SER A 58 -0.42 -16.99 -12.98
N LEU A 59 0.66 -16.22 -13.11
CA LEU A 59 1.13 -15.71 -14.40
C LEU A 59 1.62 -16.83 -15.31
N LEU A 60 2.38 -17.79 -14.79
CA LEU A 60 2.82 -18.96 -15.54
C LEU A 60 1.66 -19.87 -15.94
N PHE A 61 0.67 -20.03 -15.07
CA PHE A 61 -0.52 -20.82 -15.37
C PHE A 61 -1.34 -20.21 -16.52
N LEU A 62 -1.57 -18.90 -16.47
CA LEU A 62 -2.25 -18.17 -17.54
C LEU A 62 -1.46 -18.23 -18.84
N LEU A 63 -0.14 -17.98 -18.81
CA LEU A 63 0.70 -18.10 -20.00
C LEU A 63 0.66 -19.51 -20.58
N SER A 64 0.82 -20.55 -19.76
CA SER A 64 0.76 -21.94 -20.21
C SER A 64 -0.60 -22.28 -20.81
N SER A 65 -1.70 -21.81 -20.23
CA SER A 65 -3.05 -22.00 -20.77
C SER A 65 -3.23 -21.33 -22.13
N VAL A 66 -2.73 -20.11 -22.30
CA VAL A 66 -2.78 -19.39 -23.58
C VAL A 66 -1.90 -20.08 -24.61
N TYR A 67 -0.68 -20.48 -24.26
CA TYR A 67 0.21 -21.21 -25.17
C TYR A 67 -0.39 -22.55 -25.59
N LEU A 68 -1.04 -23.29 -24.68
CA LEU A 68 -1.73 -24.53 -25.02
C LEU A 68 -2.93 -24.30 -25.95
N LEU A 69 -3.75 -23.28 -25.67
CA LEU A 69 -4.87 -22.92 -26.53
C LEU A 69 -4.39 -22.49 -27.91
N VAL A 70 -3.34 -21.67 -27.98
CA VAL A 70 -2.71 -21.24 -29.23
C VAL A 70 -2.14 -22.45 -29.96
N PHE A 71 -1.43 -23.34 -29.30
CA PHE A 71 -0.90 -24.57 -29.90
C PHE A 71 -2.01 -25.45 -30.49
N PHE A 72 -3.13 -25.60 -29.78
CA PHE A 72 -4.31 -26.33 -30.27
C PHE A 72 -5.00 -25.63 -31.45
N ILE A 73 -5.03 -24.30 -31.47
CA ILE A 73 -5.59 -23.48 -32.56
C ILE A 73 -4.64 -23.46 -33.78
N TRP A 74 -3.33 -23.44 -33.55
CA TRP A 74 -2.29 -23.51 -34.58
C TRP A 74 -2.29 -24.85 -35.31
N LEU A 75 -2.71 -25.92 -34.63
CA LEU A 75 -2.99 -27.22 -35.25
C LEU A 75 -4.22 -27.17 -36.19
N LYS A 76 -5.07 -26.14 -36.08
CA LYS A 76 -6.36 -26.04 -36.78
C LYS A 76 -6.37 -25.03 -37.92
N ASP A 77 -5.72 -23.85 -37.85
CA ASP A 77 -5.65 -22.89 -38.97
C ASP A 77 -4.58 -21.79 -38.82
N THR A 78 -3.84 -21.51 -39.90
CA THR A 78 -2.66 -20.61 -39.98
C THR A 78 -2.98 -19.11 -40.10
N CYS A 79 -4.14 -18.64 -39.62
CA CYS A 79 -4.61 -17.26 -39.87
C CYS A 79 -5.10 -16.51 -38.60
N GLN A 80 -4.54 -16.78 -37.42
CA GLN A 80 -4.91 -16.09 -36.17
C GLN A 80 -3.74 -15.47 -35.40
N ILE A 81 -2.50 -15.57 -35.90
CA ILE A 81 -1.30 -15.14 -35.18
C ILE A 81 -1.26 -13.61 -35.00
N THR A 82 -1.86 -12.85 -35.92
CA THR A 82 -1.95 -11.38 -35.84
C THR A 82 -2.93 -10.88 -34.77
N GLN A 83 -3.91 -11.70 -34.36
CA GLN A 83 -4.97 -11.31 -33.41
C GLN A 83 -4.59 -11.53 -31.94
N LEU A 84 -3.59 -12.40 -31.69
CA LEU A 84 -3.17 -12.76 -30.33
C LEU A 84 -2.31 -11.68 -29.66
N GLY A 85 -1.55 -10.92 -30.47
CA GLY A 85 -0.73 -9.79 -29.99
C GLY A 85 -1.59 -8.74 -29.27
N ASP A 86 -2.73 -8.38 -29.87
CA ASP A 86 -3.64 -7.36 -29.34
C ASP A 86 -4.30 -7.78 -28.02
N ILE A 87 -4.62 -9.07 -27.86
CA ILE A 87 -5.24 -9.61 -26.64
C ILE A 87 -4.22 -9.66 -25.49
N SER A 88 -2.99 -10.07 -25.77
CA SER A 88 -1.92 -10.09 -24.75
C SER A 88 -1.59 -8.68 -24.25
N PHE A 89 -1.57 -7.70 -25.16
CA PHE A 89 -1.33 -6.30 -24.84
C PHE A 89 -2.50 -5.69 -24.03
N ALA A 90 -3.74 -6.04 -24.38
CA ALA A 90 -4.92 -5.63 -23.61
C ALA A 90 -4.91 -6.19 -22.18
N TYR A 91 -4.45 -7.43 -21.98
CA TYR A 91 -4.41 -8.06 -20.65
C TYR A 91 -3.39 -7.37 -19.73
N VAL A 92 -2.19 -7.09 -20.24
CA VAL A 92 -1.15 -6.32 -19.50
C VAL A 92 -1.65 -4.92 -19.16
N ARG A 93 -2.38 -4.28 -20.08
CA ARG A 93 -2.95 -2.94 -19.89
C ARG A 93 -4.03 -2.89 -18.81
N VAL A 94 -4.88 -3.92 -18.74
CA VAL A 94 -5.93 -4.05 -17.70
C VAL A 94 -5.30 -4.31 -16.32
N LEU A 95 -4.28 -5.17 -16.26
CA LEU A 95 -3.56 -5.47 -15.01
C LEU A 95 -2.81 -4.28 -14.44
N LEU A 96 -2.26 -3.42 -15.30
CA LEU A 96 -1.50 -2.25 -14.87
C LEU A 96 -2.36 -1.01 -14.58
N GLN A 97 -3.70 -1.10 -14.69
CA GLN A 97 -4.62 0.03 -14.58
C GLN A 97 -4.11 1.29 -15.30
N GLN A 98 -3.50 1.11 -16.48
CA GLN A 98 -2.97 2.26 -17.22
C GLN A 98 -4.14 3.14 -17.66
N GLY A 99 -4.25 4.30 -16.99
CA GLY A 99 -5.24 5.33 -17.21
C GLY A 99 -5.37 5.67 -18.68
N LYS A 100 -6.63 5.76 -19.10
CA LYS A 100 -7.07 6.08 -20.46
C LYS A 100 -6.54 7.45 -20.85
N ASP A 101 -5.82 7.55 -21.97
CA ASP A 101 -5.71 8.75 -22.82
C ASP A 101 -5.14 8.35 -24.19
N PHE A 102 -5.91 7.63 -25.02
CA PHE A 102 -5.76 7.69 -26.48
C PHE A 102 -6.95 6.99 -27.17
N PHE A 103 -8.13 7.60 -27.04
CA PHE A 103 -9.26 7.26 -27.89
C PHE A 103 -9.04 7.97 -29.23
N HIS A 104 -8.22 7.41 -30.11
CA HIS A 104 -8.20 7.82 -31.51
C HIS A 104 -8.05 6.60 -32.41
N VAL A 105 -9.22 6.16 -32.90
CA VAL A 105 -9.49 5.81 -34.31
C VAL A 105 -8.49 4.85 -34.97
N TYR A 106 -8.94 3.62 -35.25
CA TYR A 106 -8.71 3.06 -36.58
C TYR A 106 -10.01 2.45 -37.13
N PRO A 107 -10.35 2.75 -38.41
CA PRO A 107 -11.59 2.34 -39.03
C PRO A 107 -11.53 0.88 -39.50
N ASN A 108 -12.68 0.25 -39.44
CA ASN A 108 -12.97 -1.05 -40.02
C ASN A 108 -12.57 -1.07 -41.50
N ASN A 109 -11.62 -1.92 -41.88
CA ASN A 109 -11.42 -2.33 -43.28
C ASN A 109 -10.89 -3.77 -43.29
N CYS A 110 -11.79 -4.73 -43.47
CA CYS A 110 -11.49 -6.02 -44.10
C CYS A 110 -12.40 -6.12 -45.33
N PRO A 111 -11.86 -6.28 -46.55
CA PRO A 111 -12.66 -6.68 -47.69
C PRO A 111 -12.94 -8.19 -47.64
N THR A 112 -14.09 -8.54 -48.22
CA THR A 112 -14.68 -9.88 -48.45
C THR A 112 -13.72 -10.92 -49.00
#